data_AF-A0A7W4UNJ2-F1
#
_entry.id   AF-A0A7W4UNJ2-F1
#
_cell.length_a   1.000
_cell.length_b   1.000
_cell.length_c   1.000
_cell.angle_alpha   90.00
_cell.angle_beta   90.00
_cell.angle_gamma   90.00
#
_symmetry.space_group_name_H-M   'P 1'
#
loop_
_entity.id
_entity.type
_entity.pdbx_description
1 polymer ?
#
loop_
_entity_poly.entity_id
_entity_poly.type
_entity_poly.pdbx_seq_one_letter_code
_entity_poly.pdbx_strand_id
1 'polypeptide(L)'
;MAEKLAPTRTVDGVHYHQHEIVIVGAGGAGMRAAIEAAQGADTAVVTKLYPTRSHTGAAQGGMAAALANVEDDNWEWHTYDTVKGGDYIVDQDSAEILAKEAIEAVIDLENMGLPFNRTPEGKIDQRRFGGHTRDHGKAPVRRACYAADRTGHMILQTLYQNCVKHNVKFFNEFYALDIVMTEVDGQEVPAAIVALELKTGELHVFQGKAFIFATGGFGKVFKTTSNAHTLTGDGMGIVWRRGLPLEDMEFYQFHPTGLAGLGILLTEGARGEGAILRNASGERFMERYAPTIKDLAPRDIVARSMVQEVLDGRGAGPHKDYVYLDCTHLGAEVLETKLPDITEFARTYLGVDPVTEPVPVYPTAHYAMGGIPTNNAGEVLSDNETVIPGLYAAGECACVSVHGSNRLGTNSLLDINVFGKRSGRNAVEYVKTAEFAPLPDDAAAFVKGMVDDLQASTGTESVAGLRRELQETMDKNAQVFRTADTLTEATKVIHSLRERYTQIAVFDKGKRYNTELLEGIELGFLLDLAEVLVYCALNRQESRGGHMRDDFPKRDDVNWMHHTMAYLTGDRKSPDPADHIRLDKKPVRVTRYEPTERKY
;
A
#
# COMPACT_ATOMS: atom_id res chain seq x y z
N MET A 1 0.52 37.87 -11.07
CA MET A 1 1.57 38.09 -10.03
C MET A 1 1.42 36.92 -9.07
N ALA A 2 2.49 36.19 -8.74
CA ALA A 2 2.40 35.15 -7.73
C ALA A 2 1.96 35.77 -6.40
N GLU A 3 0.87 35.28 -5.82
CA GLU A 3 0.40 35.72 -4.52
C GLU A 3 1.49 35.44 -3.48
N LYS A 4 1.82 36.43 -2.65
CA LYS A 4 2.90 36.30 -1.68
C LYS A 4 2.41 35.43 -0.51
N LEU A 5 2.99 34.24 -0.34
CA LEU A 5 2.69 33.36 0.79
C LEU A 5 2.85 34.10 2.13
N ALA A 6 1.91 33.88 3.03
CA ALA A 6 1.95 34.40 4.37
C ALA A 6 3.12 33.79 5.16
N PRO A 7 3.80 34.59 6.01
CA PRO A 7 4.84 34.06 6.89
C PRO A 7 4.23 33.11 7.93
N THR A 8 5.04 32.16 8.41
CA THR A 8 4.64 31.31 9.54
C THR A 8 4.28 32.17 10.74
N ARG A 9 3.14 31.86 11.37
CA ARG A 9 2.65 32.54 12.56
C ARG A 9 2.21 31.52 13.61
N THR A 10 2.27 31.89 14.88
CA THR A 10 1.79 31.05 15.99
C THR A 10 0.57 31.73 16.60
N VAL A 11 -0.52 30.99 16.75
CA VAL A 11 -1.76 31.44 17.41
C VAL A 11 -2.13 30.39 18.44
N ASP A 12 -2.26 30.79 19.71
CA ASP A 12 -2.62 29.91 20.83
C ASP A 12 -1.80 28.61 20.92
N GLY A 13 -0.51 28.69 20.58
CA GLY A 13 0.42 27.55 20.61
C GLY A 13 0.36 26.62 19.39
N VAL A 14 -0.44 26.96 18.37
CA VAL A 14 -0.52 26.26 17.09
C VAL A 14 0.23 27.06 16.02
N HIS A 15 1.08 26.39 15.25
CA HIS A 15 1.85 27.01 14.17
C HIS A 15 1.12 26.90 12.84
N TYR A 16 0.99 28.01 12.12
CA TYR A 16 0.34 28.07 10.82
C TYR A 16 1.37 28.31 9.73
N HIS A 17 1.36 27.45 8.72
CA HIS A 17 2.22 27.50 7.54
C HIS A 17 1.35 27.65 6.29
N GLN A 18 1.89 28.29 5.26
CA GLN A 18 1.25 28.38 3.96
C GLN A 18 2.21 27.90 2.88
N HIS A 19 1.75 26.94 2.07
CA HIS A 19 2.44 26.37 0.92
C HIS A 19 1.45 26.21 -0.22
N GLU A 20 1.86 26.29 -1.48
CA GLU A 20 0.89 26.06 -2.58
C GLU A 20 0.46 24.59 -2.62
N ILE A 21 1.43 23.68 -2.44
CA ILE A 21 1.22 22.23 -2.43
C ILE A 21 1.72 21.64 -1.11
N VAL A 22 0.89 20.82 -0.46
CA VAL A 22 1.25 20.05 0.75
C VAL A 22 1.16 18.56 0.44
N ILE A 23 2.28 17.86 0.48
CA ILE A 23 2.38 16.41 0.26
C ILE A 23 2.45 15.72 1.62
N VAL A 24 1.60 14.73 1.86
CA VAL A 24 1.57 13.94 3.09
C VAL A 24 2.16 12.55 2.81
N GLY A 25 3.39 12.35 3.25
CA GLY A 25 4.16 11.12 3.05
C GLY A 25 5.41 11.33 2.19
N ALA A 26 6.50 10.69 2.59
CA ALA A 26 7.81 10.78 1.93
C ALA A 26 8.36 9.41 1.52
N GLY A 27 7.46 8.48 1.18
CA GLY A 27 7.81 7.26 0.45
C GLY A 27 8.13 7.56 -1.01
N GLY A 28 8.22 6.50 -1.83
CA GLY A 28 8.54 6.68 -3.24
C GLY A 28 7.53 7.56 -4.01
N ALA A 29 6.23 7.40 -3.76
CA ALA A 29 5.20 8.21 -4.43
C ALA A 29 5.28 9.69 -4.02
N GLY A 30 5.36 9.96 -2.72
CA GLY A 30 5.44 11.32 -2.19
C GLY A 30 6.70 12.05 -2.63
N MET A 31 7.85 11.38 -2.64
CA MET A 31 9.08 11.99 -3.14
C MET A 31 9.08 12.16 -4.66
N ARG A 32 8.52 11.22 -5.44
CA ARG A 32 8.37 11.42 -6.89
C ARG A 32 7.47 12.63 -7.19
N ALA A 33 6.35 12.76 -6.47
CA ALA A 33 5.46 13.91 -6.57
C ALA A 33 6.17 15.21 -6.17
N ALA A 34 6.97 15.20 -5.10
CA ALA A 34 7.73 16.36 -4.64
C ALA A 34 8.78 16.82 -5.65
N ILE A 35 9.48 15.89 -6.32
CA ILE A 35 10.47 16.21 -7.37
C ILE A 35 9.78 16.93 -8.53
N GLU A 36 8.59 16.50 -8.94
CA GLU A 36 7.83 17.18 -10.00
C GLU A 36 7.27 18.53 -9.51
N ALA A 37 6.68 18.55 -8.31
CA ALA A 37 5.98 19.72 -7.78
C ALA A 37 6.92 20.88 -7.45
N ALA A 38 8.07 20.61 -6.81
CA ALA A 38 9.02 21.62 -6.36
C ALA A 38 9.68 22.41 -7.51
N GLN A 39 9.54 21.95 -8.76
CA GLN A 39 10.02 22.68 -9.94
C GLN A 39 9.05 23.77 -10.40
N GLY A 40 7.78 23.70 -10.01
CA GLY A 40 6.72 24.57 -10.50
C GLY A 40 5.91 25.32 -9.44
N ALA A 41 5.96 24.90 -8.18
CA ALA A 41 5.19 25.49 -7.09
C ALA A 41 5.90 25.36 -5.72
N ASP A 42 5.58 26.26 -4.79
CA ASP A 42 6.04 26.14 -3.41
C ASP A 42 5.43 24.90 -2.74
N THR A 43 6.29 23.93 -2.41
CA THR A 43 5.88 22.60 -1.98
C THR A 43 6.47 22.25 -0.62
N ALA A 44 5.62 21.77 0.29
CA ALA A 44 6.03 21.16 1.56
C ALA A 44 5.72 19.67 1.57
N VAL A 45 6.62 18.87 2.16
CA VAL A 45 6.41 17.45 2.41
C VAL A 45 6.34 17.20 3.91
N VAL A 46 5.17 16.81 4.39
CA VAL A 46 4.88 16.44 5.78
C VAL A 46 5.01 14.93 5.90
N THR A 47 5.90 14.43 6.78
CA THR A 47 6.13 13.00 6.91
C THR A 47 6.41 12.60 8.35
N LYS A 48 5.77 11.51 8.81
CA LYS A 48 5.95 10.99 10.17
C LYS A 48 7.29 10.29 10.39
N LEU A 49 8.05 10.03 9.32
CA LEU A 49 9.37 9.42 9.37
C LEU A 49 10.39 10.31 8.68
N TYR A 50 11.67 10.05 8.94
CA TYR A 50 12.69 10.49 8.00
C TYR A 50 12.48 9.78 6.63
N PRO A 51 12.54 10.48 5.48
CA PRO A 51 12.09 9.95 4.18
C PRO A 51 12.64 8.57 3.81
N THR A 52 13.93 8.33 4.04
CA THR A 52 14.60 7.07 3.72
C THR A 52 14.27 5.90 4.66
N ARG A 53 13.41 6.13 5.67
CA ARG A 53 12.85 5.08 6.55
C ARG A 53 11.48 4.59 6.08
N SER A 54 10.92 5.18 5.03
CA SER A 54 9.65 4.77 4.44
C SER A 54 9.69 3.34 3.90
N HIS A 55 8.56 2.63 3.96
CA HIS A 55 8.49 1.20 3.62
C HIS A 55 8.90 0.86 2.18
N THR A 56 8.84 1.81 1.24
CA THR A 56 9.40 1.65 -0.11
C THR A 56 10.84 1.12 -0.09
N GLY A 57 11.64 1.50 0.91
CA GLY A 57 13.03 1.06 1.05
C GLY A 57 13.19 -0.44 1.32
N ALA A 58 12.13 -1.12 1.77
CA ALA A 58 12.09 -2.56 2.00
C ALA A 58 11.65 -3.36 0.76
N ALA A 59 11.27 -2.71 -0.34
CA ALA A 59 10.91 -3.42 -1.57
C ALA A 59 12.16 -4.01 -2.25
N GLN A 60 12.07 -5.27 -2.68
CA GLN A 60 13.24 -6.04 -3.11
C GLN A 60 13.26 -6.28 -4.63
N GLY A 61 12.22 -6.96 -5.13
CA GLY A 61 12.26 -7.73 -6.37
C GLY A 61 12.43 -6.97 -7.69
N GLY A 62 12.05 -5.70 -7.78
CA GLY A 62 12.24 -4.90 -9.00
C GLY A 62 11.06 -4.01 -9.36
N MET A 63 11.18 -3.33 -10.50
CA MET A 63 10.16 -2.46 -11.11
C MET A 63 9.95 -2.91 -12.56
N ALA A 64 8.70 -3.19 -12.97
CA ALA A 64 8.41 -3.64 -14.33
C ALA A 64 8.50 -2.49 -15.33
N ALA A 65 9.15 -2.74 -16.46
CA ALA A 65 9.03 -1.91 -17.66
C ALA A 65 9.39 -2.76 -18.90
N ALA A 66 8.60 -2.65 -19.97
CA ALA A 66 8.85 -3.35 -21.23
C ALA A 66 9.97 -2.68 -22.04
N LEU A 67 11.20 -2.68 -21.49
CA LEU A 67 12.39 -2.09 -22.12
C LEU A 67 12.94 -2.92 -23.28
N ALA A 68 12.61 -4.20 -23.33
CA ALA A 68 13.14 -5.18 -24.29
C ALA A 68 14.68 -5.21 -24.34
N ASN A 69 15.35 -5.09 -23.19
CA ASN A 69 16.82 -5.08 -23.12
C ASN A 69 17.43 -6.48 -23.22
N VAL A 70 16.71 -7.51 -22.79
CA VAL A 70 17.19 -8.90 -22.71
C VAL A 70 16.44 -9.88 -23.62
N GLU A 71 15.19 -9.58 -23.94
CA GLU A 71 14.36 -10.31 -24.91
C GLU A 71 13.23 -9.40 -25.41
N ASP A 72 12.57 -9.78 -26.51
CA ASP A 72 11.47 -9.00 -27.08
C ASP A 72 10.33 -8.83 -26.07
N ASP A 73 9.83 -7.60 -25.97
CA ASP A 73 8.76 -7.23 -25.06
C ASP A 73 7.96 -6.03 -25.61
N ASN A 74 6.74 -5.82 -25.11
CA ASN A 74 6.00 -4.59 -25.36
C ASN A 74 5.07 -4.21 -24.19
N TRP A 75 4.67 -2.94 -24.15
CA TRP A 75 3.79 -2.41 -23.11
C TRP A 75 2.36 -2.98 -23.15
N GLU A 76 1.86 -3.40 -24.32
CA GLU A 76 0.53 -4.01 -24.47
C GLU A 76 0.44 -5.37 -23.76
N TRP A 77 1.50 -6.18 -23.83
CA TRP A 77 1.60 -7.44 -23.09
C TRP A 77 1.61 -7.17 -21.58
N HIS A 78 2.31 -6.13 -21.14
CA HIS A 78 2.30 -5.71 -19.73
C HIS A 78 0.92 -5.19 -19.30
N THR A 79 0.19 -4.46 -20.15
CA THR A 79 -1.20 -4.08 -19.90
C THR A 79 -2.08 -5.32 -19.75
N TYR A 80 -1.98 -6.29 -20.68
CA TYR A 80 -2.73 -7.54 -20.62
C TYR A 80 -2.46 -8.31 -19.32
N ASP A 81 -1.18 -8.49 -18.97
CA ASP A 81 -0.77 -9.16 -17.73
C ASP A 81 -1.35 -8.44 -16.50
N THR A 82 -1.33 -7.11 -16.50
CA THR A 82 -1.85 -6.31 -15.38
C THR A 82 -3.37 -6.50 -15.23
N VAL A 83 -4.13 -6.44 -16.33
CA VAL A 83 -5.59 -6.63 -16.32
C VAL A 83 -5.97 -8.06 -15.93
N LYS A 84 -5.34 -9.08 -16.52
CA LYS A 84 -5.53 -10.49 -16.15
C LYS A 84 -5.07 -10.74 -14.70
N GLY A 85 -3.99 -10.08 -14.28
CA GLY A 85 -3.38 -10.18 -12.97
C GLY A 85 -4.31 -9.71 -11.86
N GLY A 86 -4.96 -8.56 -12.05
CA GLY A 86 -5.96 -8.00 -11.14
C GLY A 86 -7.37 -8.57 -11.28
N ASP A 87 -7.51 -9.67 -12.03
CA ASP A 87 -8.74 -10.45 -12.21
C ASP A 87 -9.92 -9.64 -12.75
N TYR A 88 -9.62 -8.80 -13.76
CA TYR A 88 -10.57 -8.02 -14.56
C TYR A 88 -11.35 -6.93 -13.82
N ILE A 89 -10.96 -6.60 -12.58
CA ILE A 89 -11.42 -5.38 -11.88
C ILE A 89 -10.32 -4.32 -11.84
N VAL A 90 -9.49 -4.30 -12.87
CA VAL A 90 -8.50 -3.23 -13.12
C VAL A 90 -9.11 -2.28 -14.14
N ASP A 91 -9.02 -0.99 -13.89
CA ASP A 91 -9.39 0.03 -14.87
C ASP A 91 -8.37 -0.01 -16.03
N GLN A 92 -8.82 -0.46 -17.20
CA GLN A 92 -7.92 -0.84 -18.29
C GLN A 92 -7.20 0.35 -18.92
N ASP A 93 -7.83 1.53 -18.92
CA ASP A 93 -7.18 2.78 -19.30
C ASP A 93 -6.05 3.14 -18.33
N SER A 94 -6.26 2.93 -17.03
CA SER A 94 -5.24 3.14 -16.00
C SER A 94 -4.08 2.14 -16.14
N ALA A 95 -4.37 0.86 -16.43
CA ALA A 95 -3.33 -0.14 -16.71
C ALA A 95 -2.55 0.13 -18.01
N GLU A 96 -3.22 0.67 -19.04
CA GLU A 96 -2.57 1.10 -20.27
C GLU A 96 -1.59 2.25 -20.00
N ILE A 97 -2.00 3.22 -19.20
CA ILE A 97 -1.11 4.32 -18.80
C ILE A 97 0.06 3.79 -17.98
N LEU A 98 -0.19 2.96 -16.97
CA LEU A 98 0.86 2.36 -16.14
C LEU A 98 1.92 1.67 -17.00
N ALA A 99 1.51 0.83 -17.96
CA ALA A 99 2.42 0.05 -18.79
C ALA A 99 3.17 0.90 -19.83
N LYS A 100 2.51 1.90 -20.43
CA LYS A 100 3.16 2.81 -21.40
C LYS A 100 4.17 3.73 -20.73
N GLU A 101 3.77 4.36 -19.62
CA GLU A 101 4.63 5.30 -18.89
C GLU A 101 5.73 4.58 -18.08
N ALA A 102 5.65 3.24 -17.93
CA ALA A 102 6.68 2.45 -17.28
C ALA A 102 8.08 2.61 -17.87
N ILE A 103 8.15 2.70 -19.20
CA ILE A 103 9.41 2.83 -19.92
C ILE A 103 10.08 4.16 -19.54
N GLU A 104 9.34 5.26 -19.61
CA GLU A 104 9.85 6.57 -19.21
C GLU A 104 10.17 6.62 -17.72
N ALA A 105 9.32 6.07 -16.86
CA ALA A 105 9.54 6.07 -15.41
C ALA A 105 10.83 5.36 -14.98
N VAL A 106 11.17 4.23 -15.61
CA VAL A 106 12.43 3.52 -15.33
C VAL A 106 13.64 4.29 -15.86
N ILE A 107 13.55 4.88 -17.05
CA ILE A 107 14.63 5.69 -17.64
C ILE A 107 14.84 6.98 -16.84
N ASP A 108 13.79 7.62 -16.34
CA ASP A 108 13.88 8.76 -15.43
C ASP A 108 14.71 8.41 -14.19
N LEU A 109 14.42 7.26 -13.55
CA LEU A 109 15.17 6.82 -12.38
C LEU A 109 16.64 6.52 -12.69
N GLU A 110 16.93 5.92 -13.84
CA GLU A 110 18.30 5.66 -14.29
C GLU A 110 19.07 6.97 -14.49
N ASN A 111 18.46 7.95 -15.17
CA ASN A 111 19.00 9.29 -15.38
C ASN A 111 19.16 10.08 -14.07
N MET A 112 18.33 9.80 -13.06
CA MET A 112 18.45 10.34 -11.71
C MET A 112 19.60 9.72 -10.91
N GLY A 113 20.21 8.64 -11.40
CA GLY A 113 21.37 7.97 -10.81
C GLY A 113 21.08 6.63 -10.16
N LEU A 114 19.91 6.01 -10.40
CA LEU A 114 19.60 4.71 -9.81
C LEU A 114 20.54 3.62 -10.35
N PRO A 115 21.27 2.89 -9.48
CA PRO A 115 22.25 1.88 -9.89
C PRO A 115 21.59 0.54 -10.22
N PHE A 116 20.84 0.48 -11.33
CA PHE A 116 20.34 -0.81 -11.85
C PHE A 116 21.48 -1.77 -12.20
N ASN A 117 21.24 -3.08 -12.03
CA ASN A 117 22.10 -4.11 -12.59
C ASN A 117 22.19 -3.97 -14.10
N ARG A 118 23.32 -4.40 -14.66
CA ARG A 118 23.65 -4.18 -16.06
C ARG A 118 23.79 -5.49 -16.84
N THR A 119 23.31 -5.48 -18.08
CA THR A 119 23.63 -6.51 -19.08
C THR A 119 25.11 -6.38 -19.50
N PRO A 120 25.69 -7.38 -20.20
CA PRO A 120 27.04 -7.26 -20.75
C PRO A 120 27.26 -6.03 -21.65
N GLU A 121 26.20 -5.54 -22.29
CA GLU A 121 26.21 -4.35 -23.16
C GLU A 121 26.03 -3.04 -22.38
N GLY A 122 25.89 -3.08 -21.05
CA GLY A 122 25.74 -1.89 -20.20
C GLY A 122 24.31 -1.34 -20.09
N LYS A 123 23.31 -2.04 -20.63
CA LYS A 123 21.88 -1.69 -20.48
C LYS A 123 21.34 -2.15 -19.12
N ILE A 124 20.15 -1.69 -18.73
CA ILE A 124 19.44 -2.18 -17.53
C ILE A 124 19.09 -3.66 -17.71
N ASP A 125 19.53 -4.51 -16.78
CA ASP A 125 19.20 -5.94 -16.76
C ASP A 125 17.77 -6.17 -16.23
N GLN A 126 17.15 -7.26 -16.69
CA GLN A 126 15.77 -7.61 -16.38
C GLN A 126 15.64 -9.11 -16.06
N ARG A 127 14.85 -9.42 -15.03
CA ARG A 127 14.56 -10.80 -14.61
C ARG A 127 13.07 -11.15 -14.73
N ARG A 128 12.77 -12.44 -14.62
CA ARG A 128 11.40 -12.95 -14.55
C ARG A 128 10.77 -12.60 -13.21
N PHE A 129 9.45 -12.43 -13.22
CA PHE A 129 8.66 -12.19 -12.01
C PHE A 129 7.26 -12.80 -12.17
N GLY A 130 6.54 -13.00 -11.07
CA GLY A 130 5.25 -13.70 -11.08
C GLY A 130 4.21 -12.98 -11.95
N GLY A 131 3.52 -13.74 -12.79
CA GLY A 131 2.43 -13.24 -13.65
C GLY A 131 2.83 -12.38 -14.85
N HIS A 132 4.13 -12.19 -15.14
CA HIS A 132 4.59 -11.48 -16.35
C HIS A 132 4.79 -12.44 -17.52
N THR A 133 4.13 -12.17 -18.64
CA THR A 133 4.14 -13.01 -19.83
C THR A 133 4.33 -12.22 -21.13
N ARG A 134 4.76 -12.93 -22.19
CA ARG A 134 4.76 -12.48 -23.58
C ARG A 134 3.58 -13.05 -24.35
N ASP A 135 3.25 -12.43 -25.49
CA ASP A 135 2.18 -12.83 -26.40
C ASP A 135 0.82 -13.07 -25.72
N HIS A 136 0.43 -12.18 -24.81
CA HIS A 136 -0.85 -12.24 -24.08
C HIS A 136 -1.05 -13.57 -23.32
N GLY A 137 -0.11 -13.95 -22.46
CA GLY A 137 -0.25 -15.09 -21.56
C GLY A 137 0.50 -16.36 -21.94
N LYS A 138 1.26 -16.39 -23.04
CA LYS A 138 1.81 -17.65 -23.58
C LYS A 138 3.03 -18.18 -22.84
N ALA A 139 3.96 -17.31 -22.45
CA ALA A 139 5.20 -17.74 -21.80
C ALA A 139 5.75 -16.63 -20.88
N PRO A 140 6.50 -16.98 -19.82
CA PRO A 140 7.15 -16.01 -18.95
C PRO A 140 8.08 -15.07 -19.72
N VAL A 141 8.12 -13.80 -19.29
CA VAL A 141 9.00 -12.75 -19.87
C VAL A 141 9.81 -12.03 -18.78
N ARG A 142 10.98 -11.52 -19.14
CA ARG A 142 11.91 -10.78 -18.29
C ARG A 142 11.65 -9.28 -18.39
N ARG A 143 10.80 -8.77 -17.49
CA ARG A 143 10.38 -7.36 -17.47
C ARG A 143 10.79 -6.60 -16.21
N ALA A 144 11.16 -7.32 -15.14
CA ALA A 144 11.48 -6.70 -13.86
C ALA A 144 12.90 -6.15 -13.86
N CYS A 145 13.03 -4.82 -13.97
CA CYS A 145 14.29 -4.08 -13.80
C CYS A 145 14.68 -4.10 -12.31
N TYR A 146 15.95 -4.32 -11.99
CA TYR A 146 16.36 -4.55 -10.60
C TYR A 146 17.73 -3.99 -10.22
N ALA A 147 17.92 -3.79 -8.91
CA ALA A 147 19.21 -3.52 -8.29
C ALA A 147 19.42 -4.53 -7.13
N ALA A 148 20.15 -5.60 -7.41
CA ALA A 148 20.21 -6.85 -6.64
C ALA A 148 18.80 -7.27 -6.19
N ASP A 149 18.59 -7.57 -4.92
CA ASP A 149 17.28 -7.73 -4.30
C ASP A 149 16.92 -6.56 -3.35
N ARG A 150 17.40 -5.35 -3.67
CA ARG A 150 17.20 -4.11 -2.87
C ARG A 150 16.72 -2.93 -3.72
N THR A 151 15.92 -3.21 -4.74
CA THR A 151 15.51 -2.21 -5.73
C THR A 151 14.77 -1.02 -5.09
N GLY A 152 13.90 -1.29 -4.12
CA GLY A 152 13.17 -0.27 -3.37
C GLY A 152 14.07 0.63 -2.54
N HIS A 153 15.10 0.05 -1.90
CA HIS A 153 16.13 0.83 -1.21
C HIS A 153 16.80 1.82 -2.16
N MET A 154 17.22 1.35 -3.34
CA MET A 154 17.89 2.19 -4.33
C MET A 154 16.98 3.27 -4.92
N ILE A 155 15.70 2.94 -5.20
CA ILE A 155 14.71 3.94 -5.61
C ILE A 155 14.56 5.01 -4.54
N LEU A 156 14.38 4.62 -3.28
CA LEU A 156 14.11 5.55 -2.19
C LEU A 156 15.31 6.49 -1.96
N GLN A 157 16.54 5.97 -2.00
CA GLN A 157 17.76 6.79 -1.91
C GLN A 157 17.90 7.74 -3.09
N THR A 158 17.68 7.26 -4.32
CA THR A 158 17.79 8.07 -5.54
C THR A 158 16.79 9.22 -5.53
N LEU A 159 15.52 8.94 -5.20
CA LEU A 159 14.49 9.96 -5.08
C LEU A 159 14.83 10.97 -3.98
N TYR A 160 15.28 10.51 -2.81
CA TYR A 160 15.66 11.41 -1.73
C TYR A 160 16.82 12.36 -2.12
N GLN A 161 17.86 11.85 -2.78
CA GLN A 161 18.97 12.66 -3.28
C GLN A 161 18.51 13.70 -4.30
N ASN A 162 17.53 13.36 -5.15
CA ASN A 162 16.94 14.31 -6.10
C ASN A 162 16.06 15.34 -5.40
N CYS A 163 15.30 14.98 -4.36
CA CYS A 163 14.60 15.94 -3.51
C CYS A 163 15.58 16.95 -2.87
N VAL A 164 16.76 16.48 -2.41
CA VAL A 164 17.82 17.35 -1.89
C VAL A 164 18.35 18.29 -3.00
N LYS A 165 18.63 17.77 -4.20
CA LYS A 165 19.04 18.56 -5.37
C LYS A 165 18.03 19.67 -5.71
N HIS A 166 16.74 19.38 -5.56
CA HIS A 166 15.65 20.32 -5.82
C HIS A 166 15.26 21.17 -4.60
N ASN A 167 16.00 21.10 -3.49
CA ASN A 167 15.72 21.85 -2.24
C ASN A 167 14.27 21.68 -1.74
N VAL A 168 13.72 20.47 -1.85
CA VAL A 168 12.38 20.15 -1.33
C VAL A 168 12.32 20.41 0.18
N LYS A 169 11.27 21.10 0.64
CA LYS A 169 11.07 21.43 2.06
C LYS A 169 10.41 20.25 2.79
N PHE A 170 11.16 19.62 3.68
CA PHE A 170 10.65 18.50 4.49
C PHE A 170 10.34 18.94 5.93
N PHE A 171 9.18 18.50 6.40
CA PHE A 171 8.76 18.49 7.80
C PHE A 171 8.82 17.04 8.28
N ASN A 172 10.01 16.65 8.77
CA ASN A 172 10.31 15.27 9.19
C ASN A 172 9.81 15.00 10.61
N GLU A 173 9.26 13.81 10.83
CA GLU A 173 8.64 13.40 12.10
C GLU A 173 7.40 14.24 12.48
N PHE A 174 6.62 14.65 11.46
CA PHE A 174 5.32 15.31 11.60
C PHE A 174 4.22 14.31 11.24
N TYR A 175 3.36 14.01 12.21
CA TYR A 175 2.24 13.10 12.04
C TYR A 175 1.04 13.90 11.55
N ALA A 176 0.69 13.78 10.27
CA ALA A 176 -0.58 14.31 9.78
C ALA A 176 -1.73 13.53 10.43
N LEU A 177 -2.63 14.24 11.12
CA LEU A 177 -3.72 13.65 11.90
C LEU A 177 -5.10 13.96 11.31
N ASP A 178 -5.17 14.97 10.44
CA ASP A 178 -6.42 15.39 9.84
C ASP A 178 -6.21 16.25 8.57
N ILE A 179 -7.24 16.29 7.73
CA ILE A 179 -7.41 17.28 6.67
C ILE A 179 -8.58 18.18 7.02
N VAL A 180 -8.40 19.49 6.90
CA VAL A 180 -9.45 20.48 7.08
C VAL A 180 -10.19 20.61 5.77
N MET A 181 -11.48 20.28 5.78
CA MET A 181 -12.39 20.52 4.66
C MET A 181 -13.19 21.81 4.94
N THR A 182 -13.46 22.58 3.89
CA THR A 182 -14.32 23.77 3.94
C THR A 182 -15.23 23.80 2.71
N GLU A 183 -16.21 24.68 2.70
CA GLU A 183 -17.10 24.89 1.55
C GLU A 183 -16.74 26.19 0.84
N VAL A 184 -16.52 26.11 -0.48
CA VAL A 184 -16.34 27.27 -1.36
C VAL A 184 -17.31 27.12 -2.52
N ASP A 185 -18.16 28.12 -2.74
CA ASP A 185 -19.17 28.13 -3.81
C ASP A 185 -20.07 26.86 -3.85
N GLY A 186 -20.40 26.31 -2.68
CA GLY A 186 -21.24 25.11 -2.54
C GLY A 186 -20.51 23.80 -2.81
N GLN A 187 -19.18 23.82 -2.91
CA GLN A 187 -18.33 22.64 -3.12
C GLN A 187 -17.38 22.44 -1.93
N GLU A 188 -17.30 21.21 -1.43
CA GLU A 188 -16.31 20.84 -0.43
C GLU A 188 -14.91 20.83 -1.05
N VAL A 189 -13.98 21.55 -0.41
CA VAL A 189 -12.58 21.67 -0.81
C VAL A 189 -11.65 21.52 0.39
N PRO A 190 -10.46 20.92 0.21
CA PRO A 190 -9.46 20.86 1.27
C PRO A 190 -8.80 22.23 1.48
N ALA A 191 -8.56 22.60 2.73
CA ALA A 191 -7.97 23.88 3.10
C ALA A 191 -6.64 23.75 3.83
N ALA A 192 -6.43 22.69 4.62
CA ALA A 192 -5.17 22.46 5.33
C ALA A 192 -4.96 21.01 5.77
N ILE A 193 -3.70 20.67 6.08
CA ILE A 193 -3.34 19.49 6.87
C ILE A 193 -3.04 19.93 8.30
N VAL A 194 -3.59 19.22 9.29
CA VAL A 194 -3.22 19.41 10.69
C VAL A 194 -2.30 18.27 11.10
N ALA A 195 -1.13 18.62 11.65
CA ALA A 195 -0.13 17.65 12.05
C ALA A 195 0.42 17.93 13.46
N LEU A 196 0.87 16.87 14.12
CA LEU A 196 1.61 16.93 15.39
C LEU A 196 3.11 16.75 15.10
N GLU A 197 3.94 17.69 15.53
CA GLU A 197 5.41 17.53 15.48
C GLU A 197 5.86 16.62 16.62
N LEU A 198 6.41 15.44 16.31
CA LEU A 198 6.83 14.45 17.30
C LEU A 198 7.84 15.03 18.30
N LYS A 199 8.78 15.84 17.81
CA LYS A 199 9.88 16.40 18.62
C LYS A 199 9.41 17.30 19.76
N THR A 200 8.38 18.11 19.51
CA THR A 200 7.92 19.16 20.42
C THR A 200 6.58 18.83 21.07
N GLY A 201 5.74 18.05 20.40
CA GLY A 201 4.34 17.84 20.74
C GLY A 201 3.45 19.04 20.39
N GLU A 202 3.91 19.94 19.52
CA GLU A 202 3.16 21.11 19.08
C GLU A 202 2.36 20.79 17.81
N LEU A 203 1.21 21.47 17.66
CA LEU A 203 0.34 21.32 16.50
C LEU A 203 0.70 22.33 15.41
N HIS A 204 0.61 21.86 14.17
CA HIS A 204 0.90 22.62 12.97
C HIS A 204 -0.25 22.51 11.98
N VAL A 205 -0.67 23.63 11.42
CA VAL A 205 -1.66 23.73 10.35
C VAL A 205 -0.94 24.16 9.07
N PHE A 206 -0.94 23.28 8.08
CA PHE A 206 -0.35 23.52 6.76
C PHE A 206 -1.46 23.88 5.78
N GLN A 207 -1.73 25.18 5.61
CA GLN A 207 -2.68 25.67 4.62
C GLN A 207 -2.11 25.48 3.22
N GLY A 208 -2.93 24.98 2.31
CA GLY A 208 -2.56 24.61 0.95
C GLY A 208 -3.62 24.97 -0.07
N LYS A 209 -3.22 25.02 -1.35
CA LYS A 209 -4.16 25.02 -2.48
C LYS A 209 -4.41 23.59 -2.96
N ALA A 210 -3.35 22.77 -2.99
CA ALA A 210 -3.42 21.36 -3.33
C ALA A 210 -2.76 20.46 -2.28
N PHE A 211 -3.28 19.25 -2.15
CA PHE A 211 -2.88 18.26 -1.15
C PHE A 211 -2.68 16.91 -1.82
N ILE A 212 -1.55 16.25 -1.56
CA ILE A 212 -1.25 14.92 -2.14
C ILE A 212 -1.03 13.92 -1.01
N PHE A 213 -1.92 12.94 -0.86
CA PHE A 213 -1.72 11.81 0.05
C PHE A 213 -0.85 10.73 -0.60
N ALA A 214 0.25 10.39 0.07
CA ALA A 214 1.21 9.36 -0.31
C ALA A 214 1.68 8.56 0.91
N THR A 215 0.73 8.18 1.77
CA THR A 215 0.97 7.68 3.13
C THR A 215 1.25 6.18 3.23
N GLY A 216 1.15 5.44 2.13
CA GLY A 216 1.35 3.98 2.11
C GLY A 216 0.13 3.19 2.61
N GLY A 217 0.30 1.87 2.72
CA GLY A 217 -0.75 0.93 3.11
C GLY A 217 -1.08 0.87 4.62
N PHE A 218 -1.88 -0.12 4.98
CA PHE A 218 -2.41 -0.32 6.34
C PHE A 218 -2.15 -1.73 6.89
N GLY A 219 -1.08 -2.39 6.46
CA GLY A 219 -0.85 -3.81 6.76
C GLY A 219 -0.62 -4.17 8.22
N LYS A 220 -0.47 -3.18 9.11
CA LYS A 220 -0.40 -3.41 10.56
C LYS A 220 -1.75 -3.71 11.21
N VAL A 221 -2.83 -3.82 10.42
CA VAL A 221 -4.06 -4.49 10.88
C VAL A 221 -3.88 -6.01 11.05
N PHE A 222 -2.88 -6.63 10.41
CA PHE A 222 -2.59 -8.07 10.53
C PHE A 222 -1.42 -8.33 11.48
N LYS A 223 -1.47 -9.44 12.21
CA LYS A 223 -0.36 -9.94 13.04
C LYS A 223 0.87 -10.28 12.20
N THR A 224 0.69 -11.15 11.22
CA THR A 224 1.77 -11.61 10.35
C THR A 224 1.78 -10.77 9.08
N THR A 225 2.65 -9.76 9.05
CA THR A 225 2.73 -8.80 7.95
C THR A 225 4.18 -8.45 7.62
N SER A 226 4.46 -8.30 6.32
CA SER A 226 5.75 -7.82 5.83
C SER A 226 5.90 -6.29 5.92
N ASN A 227 4.80 -5.62 6.28
CA ASN A 227 4.73 -4.17 6.38
C ASN A 227 5.55 -3.66 7.58
N ALA A 228 6.19 -2.50 7.43
CA ALA A 228 6.84 -1.81 8.53
C ALA A 228 5.83 -1.46 9.64
N HIS A 229 6.30 -1.30 10.88
CA HIS A 229 5.46 -0.93 12.03
C HIS A 229 4.65 0.36 11.81
N THR A 230 5.10 1.20 10.90
CA THR A 230 4.56 2.53 10.61
C THR A 230 3.47 2.53 9.52
N LEU A 231 3.12 1.38 8.93
CA LEU A 231 2.06 1.29 7.91
C LEU A 231 0.70 0.99 8.55
N THR A 232 0.13 2.06 9.09
CA THR A 232 -1.08 2.11 9.92
C THR A 232 -2.28 2.71 9.19
N GLY A 233 -2.11 3.10 7.91
CA GLY A 233 -3.20 3.56 7.06
C GLY A 233 -3.71 4.97 7.32
N ASP A 234 -2.91 5.82 7.98
CA ASP A 234 -3.33 7.13 8.49
C ASP A 234 -4.05 7.99 7.43
N GLY A 235 -3.49 8.09 6.22
CA GLY A 235 -4.10 8.88 5.14
C GLY A 235 -5.48 8.39 4.70
N MET A 236 -5.66 7.07 4.58
CA MET A 236 -6.96 6.46 4.30
C MET A 236 -7.94 6.72 5.46
N GLY A 237 -7.48 6.58 6.70
CA GLY A 237 -8.29 6.87 7.89
C GLY A 237 -8.71 8.35 7.99
N ILE A 238 -7.83 9.29 7.65
CA ILE A 238 -8.11 10.73 7.60
C ILE A 238 -9.20 11.03 6.56
N VAL A 239 -8.99 10.58 5.32
CA VAL A 239 -9.94 10.81 4.22
C VAL A 239 -11.31 10.22 4.54
N TRP A 240 -11.34 8.99 5.04
CA TRP A 240 -12.60 8.31 5.40
C TRP A 240 -13.35 8.98 6.54
N ARG A 241 -12.64 9.49 7.57
CA ARG A 241 -13.24 10.26 8.67
C ARG A 241 -13.83 11.60 8.22
N ARG A 242 -13.48 12.08 7.02
CA ARG A 242 -14.10 13.26 6.38
C ARG A 242 -15.24 12.92 5.43
N GLY A 243 -15.74 11.69 5.48
CA GLY A 243 -16.90 11.25 4.69
C GLY A 243 -16.56 10.89 3.24
N LEU A 244 -15.29 11.03 2.83
CA LEU A 244 -14.84 10.60 1.51
C LEU A 244 -14.70 9.07 1.45
N PRO A 245 -14.94 8.45 0.28
CA PRO A 245 -14.94 7.00 0.17
C PRO A 245 -13.54 6.39 0.26
N LEU A 246 -13.52 5.11 0.65
CA LEU A 246 -12.44 4.18 0.34
C LEU A 246 -12.93 3.16 -0.68
N GLU A 247 -12.07 2.74 -1.60
CA GLU A 247 -12.35 1.81 -2.68
C GLU A 247 -11.65 0.46 -2.44
N ASP A 248 -12.34 -0.66 -2.68
CA ASP A 248 -11.75 -2.00 -2.80
C ASP A 248 -10.96 -2.51 -1.57
N MET A 249 -11.34 -2.06 -0.38
CA MET A 249 -10.65 -2.33 0.89
C MET A 249 -10.58 -3.82 1.27
N GLU A 250 -11.50 -4.65 0.78
CA GLU A 250 -11.51 -6.10 0.99
C GLU A 250 -10.39 -6.84 0.26
N PHE A 251 -9.81 -6.23 -0.79
CA PHE A 251 -8.73 -6.80 -1.55
C PHE A 251 -7.40 -6.50 -0.86
N TYR A 252 -6.93 -7.49 -0.10
CA TYR A 252 -5.63 -7.47 0.56
C TYR A 252 -4.75 -8.59 0.00
N GLN A 253 -3.53 -8.27 -0.43
CA GLN A 253 -2.60 -9.25 -0.97
C GLN A 253 -1.76 -9.89 0.13
N PHE A 254 -1.71 -11.22 0.10
CA PHE A 254 -0.81 -12.03 0.90
C PHE A 254 0.36 -12.46 0.01
N HIS A 255 1.57 -12.00 0.33
CA HIS A 255 2.77 -12.44 -0.38
C HIS A 255 3.05 -13.90 -0.03
N PRO A 256 3.36 -14.79 -1.00
CA PRO A 256 3.56 -16.20 -0.72
C PRO A 256 4.70 -16.46 0.27
N THR A 257 5.85 -15.82 0.08
CA THR A 257 7.10 -16.15 0.78
C THR A 257 7.48 -15.10 1.83
N GLY A 258 6.72 -14.98 2.91
CA GLY A 258 7.21 -14.36 4.15
C GLY A 258 7.89 -15.41 5.04
N LEU A 259 8.92 -15.03 5.80
CA LEU A 259 9.53 -15.92 6.79
C LEU A 259 8.46 -16.42 7.75
N ALA A 260 8.31 -17.75 7.87
CA ALA A 260 7.27 -18.35 8.68
C ALA A 260 7.31 -17.82 10.13
N GLY A 261 6.14 -17.39 10.65
CA GLY A 261 5.99 -16.80 11.98
C GLY A 261 6.40 -15.33 12.13
N LEU A 262 7.35 -14.84 11.32
CA LEU A 262 7.85 -13.45 11.41
C LEU A 262 7.25 -12.50 10.37
N GLY A 263 6.94 -13.01 9.17
CA GLY A 263 6.38 -12.24 8.06
C GLY A 263 7.40 -11.40 7.28
N ILE A 264 8.71 -11.49 7.57
CA ILE A 264 9.74 -10.77 6.80
C ILE A 264 9.74 -11.27 5.36
N LEU A 265 9.68 -10.33 4.40
CA LEU A 265 9.59 -10.65 2.98
C LEU A 265 10.86 -11.35 2.47
N LEU A 266 10.68 -12.51 1.81
CA LEU A 266 11.64 -13.04 0.85
C LEU A 266 11.12 -12.81 -0.57
N THR A 267 11.91 -12.09 -1.36
CA THR A 267 11.54 -11.63 -2.70
C THR A 267 11.03 -12.76 -3.60
N GLU A 268 9.95 -12.48 -4.33
CA GLU A 268 9.51 -13.32 -5.45
C GLU A 268 10.57 -13.42 -6.56
N GLY A 269 11.56 -12.51 -6.57
CA GLY A 269 12.75 -12.62 -7.40
C GLY A 269 13.50 -13.94 -7.18
N ALA A 270 13.45 -14.55 -5.99
CA ALA A 270 14.07 -15.86 -5.75
C ALA A 270 13.45 -16.94 -6.65
N ARG A 271 12.12 -16.96 -6.75
CA ARG A 271 11.39 -17.85 -7.67
C ARG A 271 11.65 -17.48 -9.13
N GLY A 272 11.85 -16.18 -9.41
CA GLY A 272 12.29 -15.67 -10.71
C GLY A 272 13.66 -16.17 -11.16
N GLU A 273 14.60 -16.33 -10.21
CA GLU A 273 15.93 -16.93 -10.41
C GLU A 273 15.91 -18.46 -10.37
N GLY A 274 14.78 -19.08 -9.98
CA GLY A 274 14.55 -20.52 -10.08
C GLY A 274 14.32 -21.25 -8.75
N ALA A 275 14.17 -20.54 -7.63
CA ALA A 275 13.80 -21.16 -6.34
C ALA A 275 12.43 -21.84 -6.43
N ILE A 276 12.24 -22.91 -5.63
CA ILE A 276 11.11 -23.83 -5.74
C ILE A 276 10.37 -23.92 -4.40
N LEU A 277 9.04 -23.96 -4.42
CA LEU A 277 8.25 -24.24 -3.23
C LEU A 277 8.08 -25.75 -3.00
N ARG A 278 8.40 -26.22 -1.79
CA ARG A 278 8.28 -27.63 -1.39
C ARG A 278 7.43 -27.81 -0.14
N ASN A 279 6.59 -28.84 -0.13
CA ASN A 279 5.89 -29.27 1.08
C ASN A 279 6.76 -30.23 1.91
N ALA A 280 6.22 -30.81 2.99
CA ALA A 280 7.00 -31.70 3.86
C ALA A 280 7.49 -33.01 3.23
N SER A 281 6.86 -33.47 2.15
CA SER A 281 7.32 -34.68 1.44
C SER A 281 8.45 -34.37 0.44
N GLY A 282 8.78 -33.09 0.25
CA GLY A 282 9.72 -32.62 -0.77
C GLY A 282 9.08 -32.39 -2.14
N GLU A 283 7.76 -32.58 -2.28
CA GLU A 283 7.01 -32.35 -3.52
C GLU A 283 7.05 -30.87 -3.91
N ARG A 284 7.35 -30.60 -5.18
CA ARG A 284 7.14 -29.30 -5.81
C ARG A 284 5.66 -29.12 -6.16
N PHE A 285 4.86 -28.83 -5.13
CA PHE A 285 3.39 -28.87 -5.24
C PHE A 285 2.81 -27.87 -6.26
N MET A 286 3.51 -26.77 -6.58
CA MET A 286 3.02 -25.80 -7.57
C MET A 286 2.88 -26.37 -8.99
N GLU A 287 3.55 -27.49 -9.31
CA GLU A 287 3.34 -28.20 -10.58
C GLU A 287 1.93 -28.78 -10.72
N ARG A 288 1.29 -29.10 -9.59
CA ARG A 288 -0.10 -29.57 -9.55
C ARG A 288 -1.10 -28.43 -9.59
N TYR A 289 -0.82 -27.31 -8.94
CA TYR A 289 -1.76 -26.17 -8.84
C TYR A 289 -1.72 -25.22 -10.05
N ALA A 290 -0.55 -24.99 -10.65
CA ALA A 290 -0.37 -24.10 -11.80
C ALA A 290 0.62 -24.71 -12.82
N PRO A 291 0.19 -25.70 -13.64
CA PRO A 291 1.11 -26.51 -14.44
C PRO A 291 1.99 -25.71 -15.42
N THR A 292 1.48 -24.61 -15.98
CA THR A 292 2.21 -23.81 -16.99
C THR A 292 3.35 -23.03 -16.36
N ILE A 293 3.06 -22.22 -15.33
CA ILE A 293 4.04 -21.27 -14.75
C ILE A 293 4.51 -21.59 -13.33
N LYS A 294 3.92 -22.60 -12.68
CA LYS A 294 4.38 -23.20 -11.41
C LYS A 294 4.54 -22.15 -10.32
N ASP A 295 5.73 -22.04 -9.73
CA ASP A 295 6.06 -21.10 -8.64
C ASP A 295 5.99 -19.61 -9.06
N LEU A 296 5.92 -19.33 -10.36
CA LEU A 296 5.72 -17.98 -10.91
C LEU A 296 4.24 -17.65 -11.19
N ALA A 297 3.31 -18.49 -10.72
CA ALA A 297 1.89 -18.14 -10.69
C ALA A 297 1.63 -16.84 -9.91
N PRO A 298 0.52 -16.14 -10.20
CA PRO A 298 0.11 -14.99 -9.42
C PRO A 298 0.05 -15.29 -7.93
N ARG A 299 0.37 -14.26 -7.14
CA ARG A 299 0.55 -14.36 -5.68
C ARG A 299 -0.65 -14.95 -4.97
N ASP A 300 -1.87 -14.57 -5.37
CA ASP A 300 -3.11 -15.09 -4.80
C ASP A 300 -3.25 -16.61 -4.98
N ILE A 301 -2.87 -17.14 -6.15
CA ILE A 301 -2.90 -18.58 -6.43
C ILE A 301 -1.84 -19.29 -5.59
N VAL A 302 -0.59 -18.81 -5.60
CA VAL A 302 0.51 -19.44 -4.85
C VAL A 302 0.21 -19.43 -3.33
N ALA A 303 -0.28 -18.30 -2.79
CA ALA A 303 -0.64 -18.19 -1.39
C ALA A 303 -1.76 -19.18 -1.02
N ARG A 304 -2.84 -19.27 -1.80
CA ARG A 304 -3.90 -20.26 -1.58
C ARG A 304 -3.39 -21.69 -1.63
N SER A 305 -2.54 -22.02 -2.60
CA SER A 305 -1.92 -23.34 -2.71
C SER A 305 -1.09 -23.69 -1.48
N MET A 306 -0.29 -22.75 -0.96
CA MET A 306 0.50 -22.96 0.25
C MET A 306 -0.36 -23.19 1.49
N VAL A 307 -1.42 -22.39 1.67
CA VAL A 307 -2.34 -22.57 2.79
C VAL A 307 -3.07 -23.92 2.67
N GLN A 308 -3.50 -24.31 1.47
CA GLN A 308 -4.13 -25.62 1.25
C GLN A 308 -3.19 -26.79 1.56
N GLU A 309 -1.90 -26.71 1.18
CA GLU A 309 -0.91 -27.73 1.56
C GLU A 309 -0.82 -27.91 3.08
N VAL A 310 -0.80 -26.80 3.82
CA VAL A 310 -0.77 -26.83 5.29
C VAL A 310 -2.07 -27.39 5.87
N LEU A 311 -3.23 -26.93 5.40
CA LEU A 311 -4.55 -27.41 5.85
C LEU A 311 -4.75 -28.90 5.58
N ASP A 312 -4.22 -29.43 4.48
CA ASP A 312 -4.28 -30.85 4.15
C ASP A 312 -3.24 -31.70 4.91
N GLY A 313 -2.52 -31.12 5.88
CA GLY A 313 -1.52 -31.81 6.70
C GLY A 313 -0.18 -32.06 6.00
N ARG A 314 0.06 -31.43 4.83
CA ARG A 314 1.32 -31.54 4.07
C ARG A 314 2.32 -30.44 4.43
N GLY A 315 2.01 -29.57 5.39
CA GLY A 315 2.94 -28.58 5.93
C GLY A 315 4.22 -29.18 6.50
N ALA A 316 5.29 -28.39 6.52
CA ALA A 316 6.62 -28.69 7.03
C ALA A 316 6.80 -28.29 8.50
N GLY A 317 7.96 -28.63 9.06
CA GLY A 317 8.30 -28.33 10.44
C GLY A 317 7.62 -29.21 11.49
N PRO A 318 7.92 -28.97 12.78
CA PRO A 318 7.37 -29.73 13.89
C PRO A 318 5.85 -29.52 14.07
N HIS A 319 5.32 -28.38 13.64
CA HIS A 319 3.91 -28.02 13.79
C HIS A 319 3.10 -28.14 12.49
N LYS A 320 3.73 -28.54 11.37
CA LYS A 320 3.06 -28.71 10.07
C LYS A 320 2.40 -27.43 9.56
N ASP A 321 2.98 -26.27 9.86
CA ASP A 321 2.36 -24.93 9.74
C ASP A 321 3.03 -24.00 8.72
N TYR A 322 4.02 -24.48 7.97
CA TYR A 322 4.66 -23.72 6.87
C TYR A 322 5.05 -24.63 5.70
N VAL A 323 5.61 -24.06 4.64
CA VAL A 323 6.26 -24.82 3.56
C VAL A 323 7.70 -24.30 3.36
N TYR A 324 8.45 -24.91 2.46
CA TYR A 324 9.84 -24.55 2.19
C TYR A 324 10.00 -23.77 0.89
N LEU A 325 10.82 -22.72 0.91
CA LEU A 325 11.43 -22.14 -0.28
C LEU A 325 12.83 -22.75 -0.44
N ASP A 326 12.99 -23.62 -1.43
CA ASP A 326 14.24 -24.29 -1.75
C ASP A 326 15.04 -23.49 -2.78
N CYS A 327 16.18 -22.97 -2.34
CA CYS A 327 17.16 -22.22 -3.12
C CYS A 327 18.46 -23.00 -3.37
N THR A 328 18.58 -24.22 -2.82
CA THR A 328 19.86 -24.94 -2.68
C THR A 328 20.50 -25.29 -4.03
N HIS A 329 19.69 -25.45 -5.08
CA HIS A 329 20.15 -25.74 -6.45
C HIS A 329 20.58 -24.51 -7.25
N LEU A 330 20.37 -23.29 -6.74
CA LEU A 330 20.75 -22.07 -7.46
C LEU A 330 22.26 -21.79 -7.44
N GLY A 331 22.97 -22.35 -6.45
CA GLY A 331 24.38 -22.13 -6.23
C GLY A 331 24.68 -20.82 -5.48
N ALA A 332 25.79 -20.83 -4.73
CA ALA A 332 26.18 -19.72 -3.86
C ALA A 332 26.38 -18.40 -4.62
N GLU A 333 26.95 -18.44 -5.83
CA GLU A 333 27.18 -17.23 -6.62
C GLU A 333 25.88 -16.46 -6.91
N VAL A 334 24.81 -17.17 -7.31
CA VAL A 334 23.51 -16.54 -7.58
C VAL A 334 22.93 -15.94 -6.30
N LEU A 335 23.01 -16.67 -5.18
CA LEU A 335 22.46 -16.23 -3.90
C LEU A 335 23.19 -15.01 -3.35
N GLU A 336 24.52 -15.01 -3.35
CA GLU A 336 25.31 -13.93 -2.77
C GLU A 336 25.38 -12.67 -3.67
N THR A 337 25.08 -12.79 -4.97
CA THR A 337 25.14 -11.64 -5.91
C THR A 337 23.76 -11.07 -6.25
N LYS A 338 22.78 -11.92 -6.54
CA LYS A 338 21.45 -11.49 -7.00
C LYS A 338 20.40 -11.46 -5.90
N LEU A 339 20.61 -12.24 -4.84
CA LEU A 339 19.69 -12.44 -3.72
C LEU A 339 20.35 -12.25 -2.33
N PRO A 340 21.27 -11.28 -2.13
CA PRO A 340 22.04 -11.16 -0.90
C PRO A 340 21.17 -10.84 0.33
N ASP A 341 20.18 -9.93 0.21
CA ASP A 341 19.38 -9.51 1.36
C ASP A 341 18.52 -10.66 1.89
N ILE A 342 17.88 -11.44 1.00
CA ILE A 342 17.10 -12.61 1.45
C ILE A 342 17.97 -13.69 2.08
N THR A 343 19.21 -13.81 1.61
CA THR A 343 20.20 -14.76 2.15
C THR A 343 20.60 -14.37 3.55
N GLU A 344 20.89 -13.08 3.77
CA GLU A 344 21.18 -12.53 5.09
C GLU A 344 19.98 -12.62 6.04
N PHE A 345 18.75 -12.39 5.55
CA PHE A 345 17.54 -12.50 6.38
C PHE A 345 17.30 -13.92 6.87
N ALA A 346 17.42 -14.92 6.01
CA ALA A 346 17.28 -16.33 6.41
C ALA A 346 18.32 -16.71 7.48
N ARG A 347 19.58 -16.31 7.29
CA ARG A 347 20.67 -16.56 8.24
C ARG A 347 20.44 -15.85 9.57
N THR A 348 20.05 -14.57 9.52
CA THR A 348 19.90 -13.72 10.71
C THR A 348 18.70 -14.11 11.56
N TYR A 349 17.54 -14.33 10.93
CA TYR A 349 16.28 -14.47 11.66
C TYR A 349 15.89 -15.92 11.94
N LEU A 350 16.32 -16.87 11.09
CA LEU A 350 16.01 -18.29 11.26
C LEU A 350 17.24 -19.16 11.52
N GLY A 351 18.46 -18.63 11.38
CA GLY A 351 19.69 -19.43 11.47
C GLY A 351 19.84 -20.43 10.32
N VAL A 352 19.14 -20.22 9.21
CA VAL A 352 19.12 -21.11 8.03
C VAL A 352 20.02 -20.51 6.95
N ASP A 353 20.91 -21.31 6.36
CA ASP A 353 21.70 -20.91 5.20
C ASP A 353 21.04 -21.39 3.89
N PRO A 354 20.44 -20.49 3.07
CA PRO A 354 19.74 -20.87 1.84
C PRO A 354 20.61 -21.56 0.79
N VAL A 355 21.94 -21.47 0.93
CA VAL A 355 22.90 -22.19 0.08
C VAL A 355 22.83 -23.70 0.32
N THR A 356 22.56 -24.13 1.55
CA THR A 356 22.61 -25.54 1.95
C THR A 356 21.28 -26.09 2.43
N GLU A 357 20.35 -25.23 2.85
CA GLU A 357 19.10 -25.63 3.49
C GLU A 357 17.90 -24.83 2.96
N PRO A 358 16.72 -25.46 2.82
CA PRO A 358 15.51 -24.76 2.41
C PRO A 358 14.97 -23.83 3.51
N VAL A 359 14.37 -22.70 3.12
CA VAL A 359 13.92 -21.66 4.05
C VAL A 359 12.44 -21.82 4.41
N PRO A 360 12.06 -21.87 5.71
CA PRO A 360 10.67 -21.86 6.15
C PRO A 360 9.92 -20.59 5.72
N VAL A 361 8.84 -20.77 4.96
CA VAL A 361 8.02 -19.66 4.44
C VAL A 361 6.52 -19.93 4.55
N TYR A 362 5.75 -18.87 4.74
CA TYR A 362 4.29 -18.92 4.76
C TYR A 362 3.66 -17.61 4.25
N PRO A 363 2.44 -17.65 3.67
CA PRO A 363 1.77 -16.45 3.20
C PRO A 363 1.63 -15.39 4.27
N THR A 364 1.91 -14.15 3.91
CA THR A 364 2.01 -13.02 4.83
C THR A 364 1.33 -11.80 4.25
N ALA A 365 0.56 -11.05 5.07
CA ALA A 365 -0.08 -9.81 4.65
C ALA A 365 0.99 -8.84 4.09
N HIS A 366 0.77 -8.33 2.88
CA HIS A 366 1.81 -7.61 2.15
C HIS A 366 1.38 -6.27 1.57
N TYR A 367 0.24 -6.19 0.89
CA TYR A 367 -0.10 -4.99 0.13
C TYR A 367 -1.62 -4.76 0.10
N ALA A 368 -2.05 -3.53 0.33
CA ALA A 368 -3.43 -3.12 0.14
C ALA A 368 -3.66 -2.77 -1.33
N MET A 369 -4.58 -3.47 -2.01
CA MET A 369 -4.96 -3.08 -3.37
C MET A 369 -5.94 -1.91 -3.37
N GLY A 370 -6.86 -1.91 -2.40
CA GLY A 370 -7.78 -0.80 -2.16
C GLY A 370 -7.14 0.39 -1.45
N GLY A 371 -7.86 1.51 -1.43
CA GLY A 371 -7.41 2.77 -0.85
C GLY A 371 -8.30 3.94 -1.23
N ILE A 372 -7.74 5.15 -1.25
CA ILE A 372 -8.43 6.38 -1.63
C ILE A 372 -8.70 6.35 -3.15
N PRO A 373 -9.96 6.36 -3.62
CA PRO A 373 -10.27 6.31 -5.04
C PRO A 373 -9.74 7.56 -5.76
N THR A 374 -9.09 7.35 -6.89
CA THR A 374 -8.57 8.43 -7.73
C THR A 374 -8.92 8.20 -9.19
N ASN A 375 -8.93 9.28 -9.97
CA ASN A 375 -8.91 9.15 -11.42
C ASN A 375 -7.47 8.99 -11.95
N ASN A 376 -7.33 8.90 -13.28
CA ASN A 376 -6.02 8.80 -13.93
C ASN A 376 -5.10 10.02 -13.72
N ALA A 377 -5.63 11.20 -13.37
CA ALA A 377 -4.83 12.37 -13.02
C ALA A 377 -4.31 12.32 -11.57
N GLY A 378 -4.72 11.34 -10.77
CA GLY A 378 -4.43 11.23 -9.35
C GLY A 378 -5.34 12.07 -8.46
N GLU A 379 -6.40 12.66 -9.03
CA GLU A 379 -7.39 13.46 -8.28
C GLU A 379 -8.33 12.53 -7.51
N VAL A 380 -8.56 12.83 -6.24
CA VAL A 380 -9.42 12.04 -5.36
C VAL A 380 -10.88 12.19 -5.75
N LEU A 381 -11.61 11.07 -5.75
CA LEU A 381 -13.03 11.03 -6.05
C LEU A 381 -13.88 11.04 -4.77
N SER A 382 -14.93 11.86 -4.74
CA SER A 382 -15.93 11.83 -3.67
C SER A 382 -17.04 10.83 -3.90
N ASP A 383 -17.21 10.40 -5.15
CA ASP A 383 -18.15 9.37 -5.58
C ASP A 383 -17.57 8.59 -6.78
N ASN A 384 -18.39 8.12 -7.70
CA ASN A 384 -17.93 7.38 -8.87
C ASN A 384 -17.23 8.27 -9.92
N GLU A 385 -17.54 9.57 -9.98
CA GLU A 385 -17.14 10.47 -11.07
C GLU A 385 -16.65 11.85 -10.58
N THR A 386 -17.15 12.34 -9.44
CA THR A 386 -16.90 13.69 -8.95
C THR A 386 -15.53 13.80 -8.29
N VAL A 387 -14.69 14.72 -8.77
CA VAL A 387 -13.38 15.03 -8.18
C VAL A 387 -13.53 16.01 -7.01
N ILE A 388 -12.71 15.83 -5.97
CA ILE A 388 -12.48 16.85 -4.93
C ILE A 388 -11.36 17.79 -5.41
N PRO A 389 -11.67 19.07 -5.74
CA PRO A 389 -10.67 19.98 -6.28
C PRO A 389 -9.50 20.16 -5.32
N GLY A 390 -8.28 20.06 -5.83
CA GLY A 390 -7.07 20.23 -5.04
C GLY A 390 -6.74 19.05 -4.12
N LEU A 391 -7.48 17.94 -4.14
CA LEU A 391 -7.12 16.73 -3.40
C LEU A 391 -6.64 15.62 -4.33
N TYR A 392 -5.46 15.08 -4.05
CA TYR A 392 -4.81 14.03 -4.82
C TYR A 392 -4.36 12.88 -3.91
N ALA A 393 -4.22 11.69 -4.47
CA ALA A 393 -3.56 10.57 -3.82
C ALA A 393 -2.66 9.80 -4.80
N ALA A 394 -1.59 9.18 -4.31
CA ALA A 394 -0.68 8.37 -5.12
C ALA A 394 0.02 7.27 -4.29
N GLY A 395 0.40 6.18 -4.97
CA GLY A 395 1.01 5.01 -4.34
C GLY A 395 -0.01 4.14 -3.59
N GLU A 396 0.46 3.33 -2.65
CA GLU A 396 -0.38 2.29 -2.00
C GLU A 396 -1.59 2.82 -1.22
N CYS A 397 -1.63 4.10 -0.82
CA CYS A 397 -2.83 4.66 -0.21
C CYS A 397 -3.91 5.03 -1.24
N ALA A 398 -3.62 5.00 -2.53
CA ALA A 398 -4.53 5.33 -3.61
C ALA A 398 -5.03 4.07 -4.33
N CYS A 399 -6.27 4.14 -4.82
CA CYS A 399 -6.87 3.16 -5.69
C CYS A 399 -7.26 3.86 -7.01
N VAL A 400 -6.45 3.68 -8.06
CA VAL A 400 -6.67 4.32 -9.37
C VAL A 400 -7.78 3.69 -10.21
N SER A 401 -7.96 2.36 -10.37
CA SER A 401 -7.29 1.17 -9.83
C SER A 401 -6.43 0.44 -10.89
N VAL A 402 -5.11 0.35 -10.68
CA VAL A 402 -4.20 -0.40 -11.59
C VAL A 402 -3.86 -1.81 -11.11
N HIS A 403 -4.35 -2.20 -9.93
CA HIS A 403 -4.04 -3.50 -9.32
C HIS A 403 -5.27 -4.41 -9.18
N GLY A 404 -6.48 -3.83 -9.20
CA GLY A 404 -7.72 -4.57 -9.04
C GLY A 404 -7.69 -5.50 -7.83
N SER A 405 -8.14 -6.74 -8.00
CA SER A 405 -8.21 -7.70 -6.89
C SER A 405 -6.87 -8.35 -6.53
N ASN A 406 -5.83 -8.22 -7.35
CA ASN A 406 -4.53 -8.82 -7.11
C ASN A 406 -3.42 -8.10 -7.89
N ARG A 407 -2.52 -7.45 -7.14
CA ARG A 407 -1.37 -6.78 -7.71
C ARG A 407 -0.34 -7.76 -8.29
N LEU A 408 0.17 -7.50 -9.50
CA LEU A 408 1.39 -8.16 -9.98
C LEU A 408 2.64 -7.67 -9.25
N GLY A 409 3.56 -8.60 -8.98
CA GLY A 409 4.86 -8.24 -8.46
C GLY A 409 5.56 -7.23 -9.36
N THR A 410 6.34 -6.31 -8.76
CA THR A 410 7.03 -5.17 -9.41
C THR A 410 6.15 -4.00 -9.89
N ASN A 411 4.83 -4.15 -10.01
CA ASN A 411 3.95 -3.06 -10.44
C ASN A 411 3.75 -1.97 -9.37
N SER A 412 3.96 -2.23 -8.07
CA SER A 412 3.82 -1.19 -7.03
C SER A 412 4.94 -0.14 -7.11
N LEU A 413 6.20 -0.56 -7.31
CA LEU A 413 7.30 0.38 -7.51
C LEU A 413 7.15 1.18 -8.81
N LEU A 414 6.46 0.60 -9.79
CA LEU A 414 6.09 1.30 -11.02
C LEU A 414 5.00 2.35 -10.76
N ASP A 415 3.91 1.95 -10.10
CA ASP A 415 2.78 2.79 -9.72
C ASP A 415 3.24 4.06 -8.99
N ILE A 416 4.03 3.92 -7.92
CA ILE A 416 4.53 5.07 -7.16
C ILE A 416 5.29 6.09 -8.03
N ASN A 417 5.97 5.65 -9.09
CA ASN A 417 6.73 6.52 -9.97
C ASN A 417 5.85 7.16 -11.04
N VAL A 418 4.89 6.41 -11.60
CA VAL A 418 3.95 6.91 -12.60
C VAL A 418 2.95 7.86 -11.95
N PHE A 419 2.19 7.39 -10.97
CA PHE A 419 1.12 8.19 -10.36
C PHE A 419 1.65 9.23 -9.38
N GLY A 420 2.79 9.01 -8.74
CA GLY A 420 3.50 10.08 -8.02
C GLY A 420 3.89 11.24 -8.94
N LYS A 421 4.46 10.94 -10.13
CA LYS A 421 4.80 11.95 -11.14
C LYS A 421 3.56 12.69 -11.64
N ARG A 422 2.49 11.96 -11.96
CA ARG A 422 1.24 12.54 -12.47
C ARG A 422 0.56 13.44 -11.43
N SER A 423 0.41 12.99 -10.18
CA SER A 423 -0.20 13.81 -9.12
C SER A 423 0.60 15.09 -8.85
N GLY A 424 1.94 15.01 -8.81
CA GLY A 424 2.80 16.19 -8.65
C GLY A 424 2.63 17.19 -9.81
N ARG A 425 2.68 16.71 -11.06
CA ARG A 425 2.51 17.55 -12.26
C ARG A 425 1.13 18.20 -12.31
N ASN A 426 0.08 17.44 -12.04
CA ASN A 426 -1.29 17.95 -12.14
C ASN A 426 -1.63 18.92 -10.99
N ALA A 427 -1.09 18.68 -9.79
CA ALA A 427 -1.20 19.65 -8.69
C ALA A 427 -0.52 20.98 -9.04
N VAL A 428 0.65 20.97 -9.70
CA VAL A 428 1.29 22.20 -10.20
C VAL A 428 0.41 22.95 -11.18
N GLU A 429 -0.26 22.25 -12.12
CA GLU A 429 -1.17 22.92 -13.04
C GLU A 429 -2.40 23.51 -12.32
N TYR A 430 -2.94 22.80 -11.33
CA TYR A 430 -4.08 23.26 -10.53
C TYR A 430 -3.77 24.54 -9.75
N VAL A 431 -2.63 24.60 -9.04
CA VAL A 431 -2.31 25.74 -8.16
C VAL A 431 -2.01 27.05 -8.90
N LYS A 432 -1.77 27.00 -10.23
CA LYS A 432 -1.61 28.22 -11.06
C LYS A 432 -2.87 29.07 -11.11
N THR A 433 -4.04 28.46 -10.98
CA THR A 433 -5.34 29.14 -11.05
C THR A 433 -6.16 29.01 -9.78
N ALA A 434 -5.82 28.07 -8.89
CA ALA A 434 -6.49 27.92 -7.61
C ALA A 434 -6.11 29.03 -6.64
N GLU A 435 -7.05 29.40 -5.78
CA GLU A 435 -6.84 30.31 -4.65
C GLU A 435 -6.78 29.51 -3.34
N PHE A 436 -6.23 30.12 -2.29
CA PHE A 436 -6.26 29.48 -0.97
C PHE A 436 -7.68 29.44 -0.42
N ALA A 437 -8.17 28.24 -0.09
CA ALA A 437 -9.44 28.09 0.58
C ALA A 437 -9.39 28.73 1.99
N PRO A 438 -10.46 29.37 2.47
CA PRO A 438 -10.50 29.97 3.79
C PRO A 438 -10.40 28.89 4.88
N LEU A 439 -9.62 29.18 5.92
CA LEU A 439 -9.58 28.35 7.12
C LEU A 439 -10.77 28.67 8.04
N PRO A 440 -11.32 27.68 8.74
CA PRO A 440 -12.20 27.94 9.87
C PRO A 440 -11.44 28.64 11.01
N ASP A 441 -12.17 29.31 11.92
CA ASP A 441 -11.61 30.12 13.01
C ASP A 441 -10.56 29.35 13.85
N ASP A 442 -10.85 28.08 14.17
CA ASP A 442 -9.90 27.15 14.80
C ASP A 442 -9.74 25.88 13.96
N ALA A 443 -8.89 25.96 12.94
CA ALA A 443 -8.54 24.84 12.06
C ALA A 443 -7.93 23.63 12.78
N ALA A 444 -7.38 23.80 13.98
CA ALA A 444 -6.76 22.71 14.74
C ALA A 444 -7.70 22.08 15.78
N ALA A 445 -8.90 22.63 15.99
CA ALA A 445 -9.80 22.26 17.09
C ALA A 445 -10.04 20.74 17.21
N PHE A 446 -10.31 20.07 16.09
CA PHE A 446 -10.58 18.63 16.08
C PHE A 446 -9.38 17.80 16.57
N VAL A 447 -8.20 18.06 16.01
CA VAL A 447 -6.97 17.35 16.39
C VAL A 447 -6.55 17.69 17.80
N LYS A 448 -6.67 18.96 18.20
CA LYS A 448 -6.39 19.41 19.56
C LYS A 448 -7.26 18.67 20.57
N GLY A 449 -8.58 18.58 20.32
CA GLY A 449 -9.49 17.81 21.16
C GLY A 449 -9.11 16.33 21.25
N MET A 450 -8.79 15.70 20.11
CA MET A 450 -8.35 14.29 20.07
C MET A 450 -7.07 14.06 20.89
N VAL A 451 -6.08 14.93 20.75
CA VAL A 451 -4.81 14.87 21.49
C VAL A 451 -5.06 15.11 22.97
N ASP A 452 -5.83 16.14 23.34
CA ASP A 452 -6.14 16.47 24.73
C ASP A 452 -6.92 15.34 25.42
N ASP A 453 -7.90 14.73 24.75
CA ASP A 453 -8.68 13.60 25.25
C ASP A 453 -7.80 12.37 25.54
N LEU A 454 -6.93 12.01 24.58
CA LEU A 454 -6.00 10.89 24.75
C LEU A 454 -4.93 11.20 25.81
N GLN A 455 -4.43 12.43 25.86
CA GLN A 455 -3.48 12.87 26.87
C GLN A 455 -4.11 12.83 28.27
N ALA A 456 -5.40 13.14 28.40
CA ALA A 456 -6.15 13.08 29.66
C ALA A 456 -6.61 11.65 30.03
N SER A 457 -6.50 10.69 29.11
CA SER A 457 -7.02 9.33 29.32
C SER A 457 -6.37 8.60 30.51
N THR A 458 -7.19 8.00 31.37
CA THR A 458 -6.75 7.22 32.55
C THR A 458 -7.55 5.91 32.69
N GLY A 459 -7.95 5.34 31.56
CA GLY A 459 -8.74 4.11 31.54
C GLY A 459 -7.94 2.86 31.95
N THR A 460 -8.54 1.69 31.75
CA THR A 460 -7.96 0.40 32.17
C THR A 460 -7.38 -0.42 31.01
N GLU A 461 -7.64 -0.03 29.77
CA GLU A 461 -7.18 -0.74 28.58
C GLU A 461 -5.81 -0.23 28.14
N SER A 462 -5.00 -1.14 27.59
CA SER A 462 -3.68 -0.79 27.04
C SER A 462 -3.72 -0.77 25.51
N VAL A 463 -3.10 0.25 24.90
CA VAL A 463 -3.01 0.37 23.44
C VAL A 463 -2.37 -0.89 22.82
N ALA A 464 -1.27 -1.37 23.39
CA ALA A 464 -0.59 -2.58 22.91
C ALA A 464 -1.46 -3.84 23.03
N GLY A 465 -2.25 -3.96 24.10
CA GLY A 465 -3.17 -5.09 24.31
C GLY A 465 -4.25 -5.14 23.24
N LEU A 466 -4.95 -4.01 23.03
CA LEU A 466 -5.99 -3.90 22.01
C LEU A 466 -5.44 -4.10 20.59
N ARG A 467 -4.27 -3.53 20.29
CA ARG A 467 -3.62 -3.71 18.99
C ARG A 467 -3.29 -5.18 18.71
N ARG A 468 -2.74 -5.90 19.70
CA ARG A 468 -2.44 -7.33 19.56
C ARG A 468 -3.69 -8.15 19.28
N GLU A 469 -4.77 -7.88 20.01
CA GLU A 469 -6.05 -8.58 19.84
C GLU A 469 -6.68 -8.29 18.47
N LEU A 470 -6.63 -7.04 17.98
CA LEU A 470 -7.03 -6.69 16.63
C LEU A 470 -6.24 -7.51 15.60
N GLN A 471 -4.92 -7.50 15.72
CA GLN A 471 -4.00 -8.17 14.80
C GLN A 471 -4.21 -9.68 14.75
N GLU A 472 -4.41 -10.31 15.91
CA GLU A 472 -4.73 -11.74 16.02
C GLU A 472 -6.09 -12.08 15.40
N THR A 473 -7.08 -11.21 15.62
CA THR A 473 -8.43 -11.36 15.04
C THR A 473 -8.37 -11.29 13.52
N MET A 474 -7.69 -10.30 12.95
CA MET A 474 -7.57 -10.14 11.50
C MET A 474 -6.81 -11.29 10.85
N ASP A 475 -5.70 -11.74 11.44
CA ASP A 475 -4.87 -12.85 10.91
C ASP A 475 -5.60 -14.19 10.99
N LYS A 476 -6.49 -14.37 11.99
CA LYS A 476 -7.31 -15.58 12.13
C LYS A 476 -8.50 -15.60 11.18
N ASN A 477 -9.18 -14.46 11.01
CA ASN A 477 -10.54 -14.44 10.48
C ASN A 477 -10.67 -13.78 9.09
N ALA A 478 -9.70 -12.94 8.69
CA ALA A 478 -9.74 -12.13 7.48
C ALA A 478 -8.47 -12.31 6.60
N GLN A 479 -7.84 -13.49 6.69
CA GLN A 479 -6.61 -13.82 5.96
C GLN A 479 -6.90 -14.28 4.51
N VAL A 480 -6.15 -15.27 4.01
CA VAL A 480 -6.23 -15.80 2.64
C VAL A 480 -7.61 -16.40 2.36
N PHE A 481 -8.08 -17.30 3.22
CA PHE A 481 -9.41 -17.91 3.15
C PHE A 481 -10.35 -17.25 4.16
N ARG A 482 -11.59 -17.00 3.73
CA ARG A 482 -12.61 -16.30 4.51
C ARG A 482 -13.96 -17.02 4.37
N THR A 483 -14.82 -16.89 5.36
CA THR A 483 -16.23 -17.29 5.29
C THR A 483 -17.10 -16.22 5.93
N ALA A 484 -18.42 -16.29 5.71
CA ALA A 484 -19.36 -15.44 6.45
C ALA A 484 -19.16 -15.55 7.98
N ASP A 485 -18.91 -16.77 8.49
CA ASP A 485 -18.71 -17.02 9.92
C ASP A 485 -17.45 -16.36 10.45
N THR A 486 -16.30 -16.52 9.77
CA THR A 486 -15.04 -15.91 10.22
C THR A 486 -15.13 -14.39 10.18
N LEU A 487 -15.70 -13.82 9.12
CA LEU A 487 -15.85 -12.38 8.97
C LEU A 487 -16.84 -11.80 9.98
N THR A 488 -17.95 -12.48 10.26
CA THR A 488 -18.90 -12.08 11.32
C THR A 488 -18.25 -12.10 12.70
N GLU A 489 -17.40 -13.09 12.98
CA GLU A 489 -16.62 -13.13 14.23
C GLU A 489 -15.64 -11.96 14.32
N ALA A 490 -14.93 -11.63 13.23
CA ALA A 490 -14.06 -10.46 13.19
C ALA A 490 -14.83 -9.17 13.47
N THR A 491 -16.00 -8.99 12.86
CA THR A 491 -16.87 -7.82 13.10
C THR A 491 -17.21 -7.66 14.57
N LYS A 492 -17.62 -8.74 15.26
CA LYS A 492 -17.96 -8.70 16.69
C LYS A 492 -16.77 -8.28 17.56
N VAL A 493 -15.60 -8.87 17.31
CA VAL A 493 -14.39 -8.56 18.09
C VAL A 493 -13.94 -7.12 17.81
N ILE A 494 -13.94 -6.68 16.56
CA ILE A 494 -13.60 -5.29 16.20
C ILE A 494 -14.54 -4.33 16.91
N HIS A 495 -15.85 -4.58 16.92
CA HIS A 495 -16.79 -3.76 17.68
C HIS A 495 -16.43 -3.68 19.17
N SER A 496 -16.19 -4.81 19.84
CA SER A 496 -15.77 -4.84 21.24
C SER A 496 -14.46 -4.06 21.47
N LEU A 497 -13.50 -4.17 20.55
CA LEU A 497 -12.25 -3.41 20.60
C LEU A 497 -12.47 -1.91 20.45
N ARG A 498 -13.43 -1.47 19.63
CA ARG A 498 -13.80 -0.04 19.49
C ARG A 498 -14.41 0.52 20.76
N GLU A 499 -15.26 -0.25 21.44
CA GLU A 499 -15.80 0.15 22.75
C GLU A 499 -14.67 0.28 23.79
N ARG A 500 -13.82 -0.74 23.89
CA ARG A 500 -12.67 -0.78 24.80
C ARG A 500 -11.62 0.28 24.48
N TYR A 501 -11.49 0.67 23.21
CA TYR A 501 -10.62 1.76 22.78
C TYR A 501 -10.98 3.09 23.45
N THR A 502 -12.26 3.32 23.81
CA THR A 502 -12.66 4.52 24.56
C THR A 502 -12.16 4.52 26.01
N GLN A 503 -11.68 3.38 26.50
CA GLN A 503 -11.19 3.16 27.86
C GLN A 503 -9.67 2.92 27.90
N ILE A 504 -8.93 3.31 26.86
CA ILE A 504 -7.46 3.23 26.91
C ILE A 504 -6.88 4.21 27.93
N ALA A 505 -5.68 3.91 28.39
CA ALA A 505 -4.81 4.86 29.06
C ALA A 505 -3.53 5.07 28.23
N VAL A 506 -3.16 6.33 28.04
CA VAL A 506 -1.81 6.73 27.63
C VAL A 506 -1.03 7.03 28.90
N PHE A 507 -0.02 6.24 29.26
CA PHE A 507 0.73 6.44 30.50
C PHE A 507 1.75 7.58 30.41
N ASP A 508 2.40 7.76 29.27
CA ASP A 508 3.28 8.89 29.01
C ASP A 508 2.47 10.18 28.88
N LYS A 509 2.59 11.05 29.89
CA LYS A 509 1.97 12.38 29.91
C LYS A 509 2.90 13.49 29.42
N GLY A 510 4.07 13.13 28.88
CA GLY A 510 4.99 14.03 28.21
C GLY A 510 4.45 14.54 26.87
N LYS A 511 5.07 15.60 26.35
CA LYS A 511 4.76 16.15 25.01
C LYS A 511 5.80 15.78 23.96
N ARG A 512 7.08 15.76 24.35
CA ARG A 512 8.20 15.51 23.45
C ARG A 512 8.36 14.02 23.21
N TYR A 513 8.40 13.62 21.94
CA TYR A 513 8.57 12.23 21.52
C TYR A 513 7.58 11.27 22.20
N ASN A 514 6.34 11.71 22.45
CA ASN A 514 5.31 10.86 23.04
C ASN A 514 4.78 9.87 21.99
N THR A 515 5.49 8.75 21.84
CA THR A 515 5.13 7.69 20.89
C THR A 515 3.91 6.90 21.36
N GLU A 516 3.64 6.83 22.66
CA GLU A 516 2.47 6.12 23.19
C GLU A 516 1.16 6.81 22.78
N LEU A 517 1.10 8.14 22.88
CA LEU A 517 -0.01 8.96 22.37
C LEU A 517 -0.26 8.68 20.89
N LEU A 518 0.79 8.73 20.07
CA LEU A 518 0.71 8.52 18.63
C LEU A 518 0.29 7.10 18.27
N GLU A 519 0.80 6.11 18.99
CA GLU A 519 0.36 4.73 18.85
C GLU A 519 -1.12 4.55 19.21
N GLY A 520 -1.62 5.28 20.22
CA GLY A 520 -3.04 5.36 20.53
C GLY A 520 -3.85 5.88 19.35
N ILE A 521 -3.42 7.01 18.76
CA ILE A 521 -4.08 7.59 17.57
C ILE A 521 -4.06 6.63 16.37
N GLU A 522 -2.90 6.03 16.07
CA GLU A 522 -2.72 5.06 14.99
C GLU A 522 -3.59 3.81 15.20
N LEU A 523 -3.77 3.34 16.44
CA LEU A 523 -4.71 2.26 16.74
C LEU A 523 -6.15 2.63 16.33
N GLY A 524 -6.55 3.88 16.54
CA GLY A 524 -7.84 4.37 16.07
C GLY A 524 -8.01 4.26 14.55
N PHE A 525 -6.96 4.54 13.77
CA PHE A 525 -6.99 4.36 12.30
C PHE A 525 -7.03 2.87 11.92
N LEU A 526 -6.23 2.03 12.58
CA LEU A 526 -6.24 0.58 12.36
C LEU A 526 -7.62 -0.04 12.62
N LEU A 527 -8.32 0.38 13.68
CA LEU A 527 -9.68 -0.10 14.00
C LEU A 527 -10.69 0.30 12.92
N ASP A 528 -10.59 1.51 12.37
CA ASP A 528 -11.47 1.96 11.27
C ASP A 528 -11.24 1.11 10.02
N LEU A 529 -9.99 0.97 9.60
CA LEU A 529 -9.66 0.29 8.35
C LEU A 529 -9.89 -1.23 8.44
N ALA A 530 -9.70 -1.82 9.62
CA ALA A 530 -10.06 -3.22 9.86
C ALA A 530 -11.58 -3.44 9.73
N GLU A 531 -12.40 -2.55 10.30
CA GLU A 531 -13.86 -2.63 10.19
C GLU A 531 -14.31 -2.47 8.73
N VAL A 532 -13.79 -1.47 8.01
CA VAL A 532 -14.09 -1.25 6.60
C VAL A 532 -13.69 -2.47 5.75
N LEU A 533 -12.49 -3.02 5.94
CA LEU A 533 -12.04 -4.22 5.21
C LEU A 533 -12.96 -5.41 5.45
N VAL A 534 -13.26 -5.71 6.72
CA VAL A 534 -14.09 -6.87 7.09
C VAL A 534 -15.51 -6.70 6.57
N TYR A 535 -16.08 -5.50 6.68
CA TYR A 535 -17.43 -5.22 6.22
C TYR A 535 -17.56 -5.31 4.70
N CYS A 536 -16.57 -4.77 3.94
CA CYS A 536 -16.52 -4.94 2.48
C CYS A 536 -16.37 -6.42 2.10
N ALA A 537 -15.49 -7.16 2.79
CA ALA A 537 -15.25 -8.58 2.56
C ALA A 537 -16.47 -9.47 2.86
N LEU A 538 -17.25 -9.10 3.89
CA LEU A 538 -18.47 -9.83 4.27
C LEU A 538 -19.56 -9.64 3.21
N ASN A 539 -19.70 -8.40 2.70
CA ASN A 539 -20.69 -8.05 1.68
C ASN A 539 -20.36 -8.65 0.32
N ARG A 540 -19.09 -8.68 -0.10
CA ARG A 540 -18.68 -9.32 -1.37
C ARG A 540 -18.83 -10.84 -1.30
N GLN A 541 -19.88 -11.36 -1.92
CA GLN A 541 -20.22 -12.79 -1.95
C GLN A 541 -19.74 -13.46 -3.24
N GLU A 542 -18.43 -13.35 -3.51
CA GLU A 542 -17.73 -14.05 -4.59
C GLU A 542 -16.28 -14.35 -4.17
N SER A 543 -15.52 -15.02 -5.03
CA SER A 543 -14.06 -15.13 -4.90
C SER A 543 -13.36 -14.54 -6.11
N ARG A 544 -12.49 -13.57 -5.89
CA ARG A 544 -11.75 -12.84 -6.94
C ARG A 544 -10.38 -12.40 -6.43
N GLY A 545 -9.32 -12.74 -7.16
CA GLY A 545 -7.94 -12.38 -6.81
C GLY A 545 -7.56 -12.68 -5.35
N GLY A 546 -7.19 -11.65 -4.59
CA GLY A 546 -6.80 -11.72 -3.17
C GLY A 546 -7.96 -11.87 -2.17
N HIS A 547 -9.21 -11.87 -2.64
CA HIS A 547 -10.39 -12.15 -1.83
C HIS A 547 -10.93 -13.54 -2.15
N MET A 548 -10.81 -14.48 -1.21
CA MET A 548 -11.30 -15.85 -1.36
C MET A 548 -12.32 -16.18 -0.26
N ARG A 549 -13.56 -16.46 -0.68
CA ARG A 549 -14.69 -16.88 0.15
C ARG A 549 -14.95 -18.36 -0.08
N ASP A 550 -14.67 -19.21 0.90
CA ASP A 550 -14.89 -20.67 0.74
C ASP A 550 -16.38 -21.01 0.61
N ASP A 551 -17.25 -20.18 1.18
CA ASP A 551 -18.70 -20.23 1.04
C ASP A 551 -19.20 -19.65 -0.30
N PHE A 552 -18.37 -18.89 -1.03
CA PHE A 552 -18.63 -18.37 -2.38
C PHE A 552 -17.40 -18.54 -3.29
N PRO A 553 -16.99 -19.78 -3.62
CA PRO A 553 -15.65 -20.08 -4.15
C PRO A 553 -15.43 -19.68 -5.62
N LYS A 554 -16.46 -19.13 -6.28
CA LYS A 554 -16.42 -18.78 -7.71
C LYS A 554 -16.41 -17.27 -7.88
N ARG A 555 -15.72 -16.83 -8.93
CA ARG A 555 -15.82 -15.47 -9.46
C ARG A 555 -17.21 -15.27 -10.08
N ASP A 556 -17.84 -14.14 -9.81
CA ASP A 556 -19.17 -13.79 -10.31
C ASP A 556 -19.10 -12.43 -11.03
N ASP A 557 -18.84 -12.50 -12.33
CA ASP A 557 -18.70 -11.30 -13.16
C ASP A 557 -20.04 -10.57 -13.39
N VAL A 558 -21.19 -11.22 -13.13
CA VAL A 558 -22.51 -10.60 -13.33
C VAL A 558 -22.84 -9.66 -12.19
N ASN A 559 -22.61 -10.08 -10.94
CA ASN A 559 -23.04 -9.33 -9.76
C ASN A 559 -21.93 -8.50 -9.12
N TRP A 560 -20.66 -8.89 -9.32
CA TRP A 560 -19.53 -8.41 -8.54
C TRP A 560 -18.36 -7.85 -9.36
N MET A 561 -18.48 -7.73 -10.69
CA MET A 561 -17.50 -7.01 -11.51
C MET A 561 -17.67 -5.48 -11.41
N HIS A 562 -17.43 -4.96 -10.21
CA HIS A 562 -17.44 -3.54 -9.86
C HIS A 562 -16.50 -3.32 -8.68
N HIS A 563 -16.05 -2.09 -8.51
CA HIS A 563 -15.35 -1.67 -7.31
C HIS A 563 -16.34 -1.50 -6.15
N THR A 564 -15.89 -1.79 -4.93
CA THR A 564 -16.65 -1.51 -3.69
C THR A 564 -16.27 -0.14 -3.17
N MET A 565 -17.23 0.76 -2.97
CA MET A 565 -17.01 2.11 -2.42
C MET A 565 -17.58 2.19 -1.01
N ALA A 566 -16.77 2.45 0.02
CA ALA A 566 -17.18 2.49 1.42
C ALA A 566 -17.11 3.90 2.01
N TYR A 567 -18.24 4.42 2.48
CA TYR A 567 -18.39 5.77 3.01
C TYR A 567 -18.72 5.75 4.50
N LEU A 568 -18.19 6.70 5.26
CA LEU A 568 -18.68 6.98 6.61
C LEU A 568 -19.90 7.90 6.54
N THR A 569 -21.10 7.39 6.83
CA THR A 569 -22.36 8.15 6.75
C THR A 569 -23.09 8.31 8.08
N GLY A 570 -22.63 7.65 9.14
CA GLY A 570 -23.29 7.62 10.46
C GLY A 570 -22.30 7.77 11.62
N ASP A 571 -22.79 7.51 12.84
CA ASP A 571 -21.93 7.51 14.01
C ASP A 571 -21.04 6.27 14.01
N ARG A 572 -19.73 6.51 13.84
CA ARG A 572 -18.65 5.51 13.88
C ARG A 572 -18.56 4.71 15.19
N LYS A 573 -19.36 5.07 16.21
CA LYS A 573 -19.50 4.35 17.48
C LYS A 573 -20.65 3.33 17.46
N SER A 574 -21.45 3.25 16.39
CA SER A 574 -22.53 2.26 16.31
C SER A 574 -21.97 0.82 16.40
N PRO A 575 -22.66 -0.10 17.10
CA PRO A 575 -22.29 -1.50 17.13
C PRO A 575 -22.45 -2.24 15.81
N ASP A 576 -23.30 -1.76 14.91
CA ASP A 576 -23.52 -2.34 13.60
C ASP A 576 -22.84 -1.50 12.52
N PRO A 577 -21.83 -2.04 11.80
CA PRO A 577 -21.22 -1.35 10.68
C PRO A 577 -22.22 -0.85 9.63
N ALA A 578 -23.38 -1.50 9.47
CA ALA A 578 -24.40 -1.06 8.52
C ALA A 578 -25.02 0.31 8.87
N ASP A 579 -24.93 0.75 10.12
CA ASP A 579 -25.47 2.05 10.55
C ASP A 579 -24.56 3.23 10.15
N HIS A 580 -23.27 2.97 9.96
CA HIS A 580 -22.28 4.02 9.68
C HIS A 580 -21.41 3.80 8.44
N ILE A 581 -21.41 2.61 7.85
CA ILE A 581 -20.67 2.28 6.62
C ILE A 581 -21.66 2.02 5.49
N ARG A 582 -21.83 2.99 4.60
CA ARG A 582 -22.60 2.82 3.37
C ARG A 582 -21.69 2.26 2.27
N LEU A 583 -22.13 1.18 1.62
CA LEU A 583 -21.44 0.60 0.47
C LEU A 583 -22.14 0.98 -0.85
N ASP A 584 -21.41 1.56 -1.78
CA ASP A 584 -21.84 1.74 -3.18
C ASP A 584 -20.96 0.93 -4.14
N LYS A 585 -21.32 0.98 -5.42
CA LYS A 585 -20.65 0.30 -6.52
C LYS A 585 -20.16 1.33 -7.55
N LYS A 586 -18.88 1.25 -7.91
CA LYS A 586 -18.31 1.98 -9.04
C LYS A 586 -18.01 1.01 -10.18
N PRO A 587 -18.50 1.26 -11.41
CA PRO A 587 -18.22 0.40 -12.56
C PRO A 587 -16.71 0.31 -12.87
N VAL A 588 -16.24 -0.87 -13.28
CA VAL A 588 -14.87 -1.04 -13.79
C VAL A 588 -14.78 -0.51 -15.22
N ARG A 589 -13.72 0.23 -15.55
CA ARG A 589 -13.49 0.71 -16.92
C ARG A 589 -12.84 -0.36 -17.81
N VAL A 590 -13.64 -0.97 -18.68
CA VAL A 590 -13.19 -1.98 -19.66
C VAL A 590 -12.98 -1.31 -21.04
N THR A 591 -11.83 -1.58 -21.68
CA THR A 591 -11.51 -1.02 -23.02
C THR A 591 -11.32 -2.09 -24.09
N ARG A 592 -10.49 -3.11 -23.82
CA ARG A 592 -10.10 -4.13 -24.82
C ARG A 592 -10.20 -5.55 -24.32
N TYR A 593 -9.83 -5.80 -23.07
CA TYR A 593 -9.64 -7.15 -22.55
C TYR A 593 -10.87 -7.61 -21.78
N GLU A 594 -11.74 -8.35 -22.46
CA GLU A 594 -12.94 -8.90 -21.84
C GLU A 594 -12.62 -9.94 -20.75
N PRO A 595 -13.45 -10.05 -19.70
CA PRO A 595 -13.29 -11.07 -18.67
C PRO A 595 -13.29 -12.47 -19.27
N THR A 596 -12.24 -13.23 -18.95
CA THR A 596 -12.15 -14.66 -19.26
C THR A 596 -11.75 -15.43 -18.01
N GLU A 597 -11.86 -16.75 -18.07
CA GLU A 597 -11.41 -17.60 -16.96
C GLU A 597 -9.92 -17.37 -16.69
N ARG A 598 -9.58 -17.01 -15.44
CA ARG A 598 -8.21 -16.67 -15.04
C ARG A 598 -7.42 -17.94 -14.67
N LYS A 599 -6.72 -18.50 -15.65
CA LYS A 599 -5.84 -19.69 -15.49
C LYS A 599 -4.36 -19.39 -15.77
N TYR A 600 -3.50 -20.15 -15.09
CA TYR A 600 -2.04 -20.00 -15.11
C TYR A 600 -1.33 -21.35 -15.05
#